data_AF-A0A3M1HNM8-F1
#
_entry.id   AF-A0A3M1HNM8-F1
#
_cell.length_a   1.000
_cell.length_b   1.000
_cell.length_c   1.000
_cell.angle_alpha   90.00
_cell.angle_beta   90.00
_cell.angle_gamma   90.00
#
_symmetry.space_group_name_H-M   'P 1'
#
loop_
_entity.id
_entity.type
_entity.pdbx_description
1 polymer ?
#
loop_
_entity_poly.entity_id
_entity_poly.type
_entity_poly.pdbx_seq_one_letter_code
_entity_poly.pdbx_strand_id
1 'polypeptide(L)'
;KKLEEKGLVFRELCQMEEELKVVERALQEDWREFSRRKEGYRKKKKGKEEEEKEIFSKREQVKALEKQKKEWLEKKEEILKGLDELAVQIDQKERVLKKMEEEKAEKEDKPLLAWQEWEKEKRNLETRIPKIMEERGNLREDWRVLVSALEGKETLKEDLENLERRIRSEFRKVEAIRTLYLLYKQLRESQNRSLGAGLEREINDLVTQVFPRKYSLSFSSTGKLTSLQAHELNEKQETSFSLLSFGAKEQILLFLRLGLCKLISKDEEVLLVLDDPLANTDPLRSEKILSLLEEMGRKNQILLMTCHPENFRSLDCHRIDLAKVKNENGDG
;
A
#
# COMPACT_ATOMS: atom_id res chain seq x y z
N LYS A 1 -141.40 -127.09 101.55
CA LYS A 1 -141.48 -126.05 100.50
C LYS A 1 -140.06 -125.48 100.28
N LYS A 2 -139.09 -126.21 99.69
CA LYS A 2 -138.88 -126.40 98.24
C LYS A 2 -138.99 -125.15 97.32
N LEU A 3 -139.21 -123.95 97.87
CA LEU A 3 -139.42 -122.71 97.10
C LEU A 3 -138.54 -121.52 97.54
N GLU A 4 -137.98 -121.50 98.76
CA GLU A 4 -137.19 -120.35 99.23
C GLU A 4 -135.67 -120.48 98.95
N GLU A 5 -135.12 -121.69 98.89
CA GLU A 5 -133.72 -121.92 98.49
C GLU A 5 -133.47 -121.64 96.99
N LYS A 6 -134.51 -121.62 96.15
CA LYS A 6 -134.40 -121.26 94.72
C LYS A 6 -134.44 -119.74 94.46
N GLY A 7 -134.82 -118.93 95.46
CA GLY A 7 -134.92 -117.47 95.33
C GLY A 7 -133.64 -116.70 95.70
N LEU A 8 -132.69 -117.32 96.42
CA LEU A 8 -131.40 -116.69 96.72
C LEU A 8 -130.39 -116.88 95.58
N VAL A 9 -130.33 -118.08 95.00
CA VAL A 9 -129.44 -118.40 93.86
C VAL A 9 -129.76 -117.58 92.61
N PHE A 10 -131.03 -117.18 92.43
CA PHE A 10 -131.43 -116.30 91.32
C PHE A 10 -130.99 -114.84 91.52
N ARG A 11 -130.83 -114.38 92.77
CA ARG A 11 -130.33 -113.02 93.06
C ARG A 11 -128.82 -112.89 92.86
N GLU A 12 -128.06 -113.91 93.21
CA GLU A 12 -126.60 -113.91 93.01
C GLU A 12 -126.21 -114.01 91.52
N LEU A 13 -126.95 -114.79 90.73
CA LEU A 13 -126.74 -114.87 89.28
C LEU A 13 -127.05 -113.56 88.54
N CYS A 14 -128.09 -112.82 88.95
CA CYS A 14 -128.36 -111.50 88.39
C CYS A 14 -127.28 -110.47 88.77
N GLN A 15 -126.69 -110.57 89.97
CA GLN A 15 -125.57 -109.73 90.37
C GLN A 15 -124.32 -109.99 89.52
N MET A 16 -124.00 -111.25 89.22
CA MET A 16 -122.85 -111.58 88.36
C MET A 16 -123.07 -111.17 86.89
N GLU A 17 -124.30 -111.20 86.37
CA GLU A 17 -124.61 -110.69 85.02
C GLU A 17 -124.46 -109.17 84.90
N GLU A 18 -124.78 -108.41 85.96
CA GLU A 18 -124.57 -106.97 85.98
C GLU A 18 -123.08 -106.61 86.05
N GLU A 19 -122.28 -107.33 86.83
CA GLU A 19 -120.83 -107.13 86.89
C GLU A 19 -120.14 -107.44 85.55
N LEU A 20 -120.57 -108.48 84.83
CA LEU A 20 -120.05 -108.83 83.51
C LEU A 20 -120.31 -107.72 82.47
N LYS A 21 -121.48 -107.09 82.50
CA LYS A 21 -121.83 -105.95 81.62
C LYS A 21 -121.04 -104.67 81.92
N VAL A 22 -120.49 -104.53 83.13
CA VAL A 22 -119.60 -103.42 83.48
C VAL A 22 -118.20 -103.69 82.93
N VAL A 23 -117.70 -104.91 83.04
CA VAL A 23 -116.38 -105.31 82.52
C VAL A 23 -116.33 -105.25 80.98
N GLU A 24 -117.38 -105.69 80.28
CA GLU A 24 -117.44 -105.59 78.80
C GLU A 24 -117.42 -104.15 78.30
N ARG A 25 -118.06 -103.21 79.01
CA ARG A 25 -118.04 -101.79 78.65
C ARG A 25 -116.65 -101.16 78.83
N ALA A 26 -115.96 -101.49 79.92
CA ALA A 26 -114.60 -101.02 80.15
C ALA A 26 -113.62 -101.49 79.06
N LEU A 27 -113.72 -102.76 78.64
CA LEU A 27 -112.88 -103.33 77.59
C LEU A 27 -113.11 -102.68 76.21
N GLN A 28 -114.33 -102.23 75.92
CA GLN A 28 -114.62 -101.49 74.68
C GLN A 28 -114.04 -100.07 74.66
N GLU A 29 -113.96 -99.40 75.82
CA GLU A 29 -113.36 -98.06 75.92
C GLU A 29 -111.84 -98.09 75.76
N ASP A 30 -111.17 -99.04 76.42
CA ASP A 30 -109.71 -99.24 76.30
C ASP A 30 -109.28 -99.55 74.85
N TRP A 31 -110.09 -100.34 74.14
CA TRP A 31 -109.79 -100.69 72.74
C TRP A 31 -109.91 -99.50 71.77
N ARG A 32 -110.82 -98.56 72.05
CA ARG A 32 -110.94 -97.30 71.29
C ARG A 32 -109.75 -96.38 71.57
N GLU A 33 -109.28 -96.33 72.81
CA GLU A 33 -108.13 -95.50 73.19
C GLU A 33 -106.82 -96.00 72.57
N PHE A 34 -106.61 -97.32 72.56
CA PHE A 34 -105.47 -97.95 71.88
C PHE A 34 -105.45 -97.69 70.38
N SER A 35 -106.61 -97.77 69.72
CA SER A 35 -106.74 -97.50 68.28
C SER A 35 -106.38 -96.05 67.92
N ARG A 36 -106.81 -95.07 68.73
CA ARG A 36 -106.42 -93.65 68.56
C ARG A 36 -104.91 -93.45 68.73
N ARG A 37 -104.28 -94.11 69.71
CA ARG A 37 -102.83 -94.03 69.94
C ARG A 37 -102.01 -94.61 68.77
N LYS A 38 -102.48 -95.72 68.18
CA LYS A 38 -101.82 -96.38 67.03
C LYS A 38 -101.84 -95.50 65.76
N GLU A 39 -102.93 -94.78 65.53
CA GLU A 39 -103.07 -93.90 64.37
C GLU A 39 -102.20 -92.63 64.48
N GLY A 40 -102.02 -92.10 65.70
CA GLY A 40 -101.11 -90.99 65.99
C GLY A 40 -99.63 -91.30 65.71
N TYR A 41 -99.18 -92.54 65.98
CA TYR A 41 -97.81 -92.98 65.70
C TYR A 41 -97.52 -93.12 64.19
N ARG A 42 -98.52 -93.50 63.39
CA ARG A 42 -98.35 -93.70 61.94
C ARG A 42 -98.11 -92.38 61.18
N LYS A 43 -98.69 -91.26 61.65
CA LYS A 43 -98.48 -89.92 61.06
C LYS A 43 -97.08 -89.35 61.36
N LYS A 44 -96.52 -89.57 62.55
CA LYS A 44 -95.17 -89.10 62.92
C LYS A 44 -94.04 -89.82 62.15
N LYS A 45 -94.26 -91.06 61.70
CA LYS A 45 -93.25 -91.81 60.91
C LYS A 45 -93.13 -91.30 59.47
N LYS A 46 -94.23 -90.86 58.85
CA LYS A 46 -94.22 -90.34 57.46
C LYS A 46 -93.48 -89.00 57.32
N GLY A 47 -93.56 -88.10 58.30
CA GLY A 47 -92.89 -86.79 58.23
C GLY A 47 -91.36 -86.86 58.25
N LYS A 48 -90.76 -87.85 58.94
CA LYS A 48 -89.30 -88.03 58.97
C LYS A 48 -88.71 -88.57 57.66
N GLU A 49 -89.47 -89.35 56.89
CA GLU A 49 -89.03 -89.87 55.59
C GLU A 49 -89.02 -88.81 54.48
N GLU A 50 -89.77 -87.71 54.63
CA GLU A 50 -89.80 -86.60 53.67
C GLU A 50 -88.60 -85.64 53.85
N GLU A 51 -88.19 -85.35 55.09
CA GLU A 51 -87.02 -84.50 55.39
C GLU A 51 -85.69 -85.14 54.92
N GLU A 52 -85.53 -86.46 55.05
CA GLU A 52 -84.31 -87.15 54.60
C GLU A 52 -84.13 -87.10 53.08
N LYS A 53 -85.23 -87.12 52.31
CA LYS A 53 -85.19 -86.99 50.84
C LYS A 53 -84.78 -85.58 50.41
N GLU A 54 -85.19 -84.54 51.14
CA GLU A 54 -84.81 -83.16 50.85
C GLU A 54 -83.33 -82.88 51.16
N ILE A 55 -82.80 -83.49 52.23
CA ILE A 55 -81.36 -83.41 52.55
C ILE A 55 -80.52 -84.12 51.48
N PHE A 56 -81.00 -85.24 50.95
CA PHE A 56 -80.31 -85.97 49.88
C PHE A 56 -80.23 -85.15 48.57
N SER A 57 -81.33 -84.51 48.17
CA SER A 57 -81.33 -83.68 46.95
C SER A 57 -80.41 -82.47 47.05
N LYS A 58 -80.37 -81.79 48.20
CA LYS A 58 -79.42 -80.68 48.46
C LYS A 58 -77.96 -81.15 48.45
N ARG A 59 -77.66 -82.35 48.95
CA ARG A 59 -76.31 -82.94 48.89
C ARG A 59 -75.87 -83.24 47.45
N GLU A 60 -76.77 -83.71 46.59
CA GLU A 60 -76.46 -83.89 45.17
C GLU A 60 -76.20 -82.56 44.46
N GLN A 61 -76.98 -81.51 44.77
CA GLN A 61 -76.77 -80.16 44.23
C GLN A 61 -75.40 -79.60 44.62
N VAL A 62 -74.97 -79.77 45.88
CA VAL A 62 -73.65 -79.34 46.34
C VAL A 62 -72.53 -80.06 45.57
N LYS A 63 -72.64 -81.37 45.39
CA LYS A 63 -71.65 -82.14 44.60
C LYS A 63 -71.58 -81.67 43.15
N ALA A 64 -72.71 -81.33 42.53
CA ALA A 64 -72.75 -80.80 41.17
C ALA A 64 -72.04 -79.44 41.06
N LEU A 65 -72.25 -78.55 42.04
CA LEU A 65 -71.59 -77.25 42.10
C LEU A 65 -70.08 -77.35 42.36
N GLU A 66 -69.65 -78.29 43.21
CA GLU A 66 -68.22 -78.56 43.44
C GLU A 66 -67.51 -79.03 42.17
N LYS A 67 -68.17 -79.90 41.38
CA LYS A 67 -67.64 -80.35 40.09
C LYS A 67 -67.49 -79.18 39.12
N GLN A 68 -68.52 -78.34 38.99
CA GLN A 68 -68.45 -77.13 38.15
C GLN A 68 -67.30 -76.22 38.60
N LYS A 69 -67.17 -75.93 39.90
CA LYS A 69 -66.08 -75.09 40.42
C LYS A 69 -64.70 -75.60 39.99
N LYS A 70 -64.49 -76.92 39.96
CA LYS A 70 -63.23 -77.52 39.53
C LYS A 70 -62.95 -77.29 38.04
N GLU A 71 -63.95 -77.52 37.18
CA GLU A 71 -63.84 -77.26 35.73
C GLU A 71 -63.55 -75.77 35.43
N TRP A 72 -64.12 -74.85 36.20
CA TRP A 72 -63.85 -73.42 36.09
C TRP A 72 -62.42 -73.04 36.49
N LEU A 73 -61.86 -73.70 37.52
CA LEU A 73 -60.47 -73.47 37.94
C LEU A 73 -59.47 -73.96 36.88
N GLU A 74 -59.71 -75.12 36.27
CA GLU A 74 -58.87 -75.66 35.20
C GLU A 74 -58.87 -74.72 33.97
N LYS A 75 -60.05 -74.23 33.53
CA LYS A 75 -60.14 -73.23 32.45
C LYS A 75 -59.43 -71.92 32.76
N LYS A 76 -59.50 -71.45 34.02
CA LYS A 76 -58.81 -70.23 34.45
C LYS A 76 -57.29 -70.40 34.32
N GLU A 77 -56.75 -71.56 34.70
CA GLU A 77 -55.32 -71.85 34.56
C GLU A 77 -54.87 -71.92 33.09
N GLU A 78 -55.68 -72.48 32.20
CA GLU A 78 -55.39 -72.48 30.75
C GLU A 78 -55.33 -71.06 30.17
N ILE A 79 -56.28 -70.19 30.54
CA ILE A 79 -56.31 -68.79 30.08
C ILE A 79 -55.08 -68.03 30.61
N LEU A 80 -54.69 -68.26 31.87
CA LEU A 80 -53.50 -67.63 32.45
C LEU A 80 -52.22 -68.02 31.70
N LYS A 81 -52.06 -69.31 31.36
CA LYS A 81 -50.93 -69.77 30.54
C LYS A 81 -50.90 -69.11 29.16
N GLY A 82 -52.06 -68.99 28.51
CA GLY A 82 -52.15 -68.32 27.21
C GLY A 82 -51.80 -66.83 27.27
N LEU A 83 -52.15 -66.14 28.36
CA LEU A 83 -51.77 -64.73 28.59
C LEU A 83 -50.26 -64.58 28.78
N ASP A 84 -49.63 -65.48 29.53
CA ASP A 84 -48.18 -65.47 29.73
C ASP A 84 -47.42 -65.69 28.41
N GLU A 85 -47.89 -66.62 27.57
CA GLU A 85 -47.31 -66.87 26.24
C GLU A 85 -47.42 -65.63 25.33
N LEU A 86 -48.57 -64.97 25.32
CA LEU A 86 -48.79 -63.72 24.57
C LEU A 86 -47.89 -62.59 25.08
N ALA A 87 -47.72 -62.46 26.39
CA ALA A 87 -46.84 -61.45 26.99
C ALA A 87 -45.38 -61.66 26.54
N VAL A 88 -44.91 -62.91 26.49
CA VAL A 88 -43.57 -63.25 25.98
C VAL A 88 -43.41 -62.88 24.51
N GLN A 89 -44.43 -63.12 23.68
CA GLN A 89 -44.36 -62.76 22.25
C GLN A 89 -44.34 -61.25 22.01
N ILE A 90 -45.05 -60.48 22.84
CA ILE A 90 -45.03 -59.00 22.78
C ILE A 90 -43.63 -58.50 23.12
N ASP A 91 -43.04 -58.95 24.23
CA ASP A 91 -41.68 -58.56 24.63
C ASP A 91 -40.63 -58.93 23.57
N GLN A 92 -40.77 -60.11 22.93
CA GLN A 92 -39.90 -60.48 21.81
C GLN A 92 -40.03 -59.53 20.62
N LYS A 93 -41.24 -59.15 20.22
CA LYS A 93 -41.47 -58.23 19.09
C LYS A 93 -41.00 -56.81 19.40
N GLU A 94 -41.23 -56.32 20.63
CA GLU A 94 -40.74 -55.01 21.07
C GLU A 94 -39.21 -54.93 21.02
N ARG A 95 -38.51 -56.01 21.43
CA ARG A 95 -37.04 -56.09 21.32
C ARG A 95 -36.55 -56.05 19.87
N VAL A 96 -37.25 -56.72 18.94
CA VAL A 96 -36.87 -56.68 17.52
C VAL A 96 -37.13 -55.29 16.93
N LEU A 97 -38.28 -54.68 17.25
CA LEU A 97 -38.61 -53.33 16.78
C LEU A 97 -37.55 -52.33 17.23
N LYS A 98 -37.16 -52.38 18.51
CA LYS A 98 -36.12 -51.51 19.06
C LYS A 98 -34.77 -51.67 18.33
N LYS A 99 -34.36 -52.91 18.03
CA LYS A 99 -33.14 -53.18 17.24
C LYS A 99 -33.22 -52.60 15.83
N MET A 100 -34.38 -52.72 15.17
CA MET A 100 -34.58 -52.20 13.81
C MET A 100 -34.58 -50.67 13.79
N GLU A 101 -35.16 -50.02 14.81
CA GLU A 101 -35.12 -48.57 14.99
C GLU A 101 -33.69 -48.07 15.23
N GLU A 102 -32.92 -48.76 16.08
CA GLU A 102 -31.50 -48.47 16.30
C GLU A 102 -30.67 -48.63 15.02
N GLU A 103 -30.88 -49.72 14.25
CA GLU A 103 -30.18 -49.91 12.98
C GLU A 103 -30.54 -48.86 11.92
N LYS A 104 -31.81 -48.45 11.84
CA LYS A 104 -32.25 -47.38 10.95
C LYS A 104 -31.62 -46.04 11.32
N ALA A 105 -31.62 -45.70 12.62
CA ALA A 105 -30.98 -44.49 13.10
C ALA A 105 -29.47 -44.48 12.78
N GLU A 106 -28.80 -45.63 12.91
CA GLU A 106 -27.36 -45.76 12.64
C GLU A 106 -27.02 -45.70 11.15
N LYS A 107 -27.79 -46.41 10.30
CA LYS A 107 -27.44 -46.63 8.89
C LYS A 107 -28.08 -45.63 7.93
N GLU A 108 -29.22 -45.02 8.28
CA GLU A 108 -29.94 -44.09 7.41
C GLU A 108 -29.91 -42.66 7.94
N ASP A 109 -30.36 -42.43 9.18
CA ASP A 109 -30.57 -41.07 9.69
C ASP A 109 -29.25 -40.33 9.96
N LYS A 110 -28.27 -40.98 10.61
CA LYS A 110 -26.95 -40.39 10.89
C LYS A 110 -26.18 -40.00 9.60
N PRO A 111 -26.04 -40.88 8.58
CA PRO A 111 -25.36 -40.50 7.33
C PRO A 111 -26.08 -39.41 6.55
N LEU A 112 -27.42 -39.39 6.56
CA LEU A 112 -28.21 -38.37 5.87
C LEU A 112 -27.99 -36.98 6.51
N LEU A 113 -28.00 -36.90 7.84
CA LEU A 113 -27.71 -35.66 8.57
C LEU A 113 -26.29 -35.18 8.29
N ALA A 114 -25.30 -36.08 8.33
CA ALA A 114 -23.92 -35.75 8.01
C ALA A 114 -23.81 -35.22 6.57
N TRP A 115 -24.43 -35.88 5.58
CA TRP A 115 -24.41 -35.43 4.19
C TRP A 115 -25.02 -34.03 4.02
N GLN A 116 -26.13 -33.72 4.70
CA GLN A 116 -26.73 -32.38 4.69
C GLN A 116 -25.80 -31.31 5.29
N GLU A 117 -25.03 -31.65 6.33
CA GLU A 117 -24.02 -30.75 6.91
C GLU A 117 -22.86 -30.52 5.92
N TRP A 118 -22.34 -31.59 5.30
CA TRP A 118 -21.29 -31.50 4.27
C TRP A 118 -21.74 -30.69 3.05
N GLU A 119 -23.01 -30.81 2.64
CA GLU A 119 -23.54 -30.06 1.51
C GLU A 119 -23.63 -28.55 1.83
N LYS A 120 -24.02 -28.20 3.06
CA LYS A 120 -23.96 -26.81 3.56
C LYS A 120 -22.52 -26.30 3.62
N GLU A 121 -21.58 -27.09 4.13
CA GLU A 121 -20.15 -26.74 4.21
C GLU A 121 -19.56 -26.51 2.81
N LYS A 122 -19.85 -27.43 1.87
CA LYS A 122 -19.46 -27.31 0.46
C LYS A 122 -20.02 -26.03 -0.15
N ARG A 123 -21.30 -25.73 0.03
CA ARG A 123 -21.93 -24.51 -0.49
C ARG A 123 -21.30 -23.25 0.11
N ASN A 124 -20.99 -23.27 1.41
CA ASN A 124 -20.26 -22.19 2.06
C ASN A 124 -18.86 -22.01 1.44
N LEU A 125 -18.11 -23.09 1.23
CA LEU A 125 -16.79 -23.04 0.60
C LEU A 125 -16.87 -22.55 -0.85
N GLU A 126 -17.84 -23.00 -1.64
CA GLU A 126 -18.08 -22.52 -3.01
C GLU A 126 -18.36 -21.01 -3.07
N THR A 127 -18.97 -20.42 -2.04
CA THR A 127 -19.14 -18.96 -1.96
C THR A 127 -17.92 -18.21 -1.44
N ARG A 128 -17.05 -18.86 -0.65
CA ARG A 128 -15.85 -18.25 -0.06
C ARG A 128 -14.66 -18.23 -1.02
N ILE A 129 -14.47 -19.30 -1.79
CA ILE A 129 -13.39 -19.40 -2.79
C ILE A 129 -13.35 -18.19 -3.74
N PRO A 130 -14.45 -17.79 -4.41
CA PRO A 130 -14.42 -16.65 -5.33
C PRO A 130 -14.08 -15.33 -4.63
N LYS A 131 -14.55 -15.11 -3.39
CA LYS A 131 -14.21 -13.91 -2.60
C LYS A 131 -12.72 -13.83 -2.29
N ILE A 132 -12.11 -14.95 -1.87
CA ILE A 132 -10.66 -15.02 -1.61
C ILE A 132 -9.86 -14.82 -2.91
N MET A 133 -10.35 -15.33 -4.04
CA MET A 133 -9.71 -15.10 -5.34
C MET A 133 -9.75 -13.63 -5.76
N GLU A 134 -10.87 -12.94 -5.52
CA GLU A 134 -11.02 -11.51 -5.76
C GLU A 134 -10.09 -10.67 -4.86
N GLU A 135 -10.06 -10.94 -3.55
CA GLU A 135 -9.15 -10.29 -2.61
C GLU A 135 -7.68 -10.47 -3.02
N ARG A 136 -7.29 -11.68 -3.45
CA ARG A 136 -5.94 -11.95 -3.96
C ARG A 136 -5.65 -11.20 -5.26
N GLY A 137 -6.65 -11.03 -6.13
CA GLY A 137 -6.55 -10.24 -7.35
C GLY A 137 -6.25 -8.77 -7.04
N ASN A 138 -7.03 -8.19 -6.14
CA ASN A 138 -6.87 -6.80 -5.70
C ASN A 138 -5.48 -6.58 -5.07
N LEU A 139 -5.07 -7.47 -4.15
CA LEU A 139 -3.77 -7.37 -3.47
C LEU A 139 -2.59 -7.49 -4.45
N ARG A 140 -2.75 -8.26 -5.53
CA ARG A 140 -1.73 -8.37 -6.59
C ARG A 140 -1.63 -7.09 -7.41
N GLU A 141 -2.75 -6.42 -7.66
CA GLU A 141 -2.75 -5.15 -8.39
C GLU A 141 -2.13 -4.04 -7.55
N ASP A 142 -2.48 -3.95 -6.27
CA ASP A 142 -1.87 -3.03 -5.31
C ASP A 142 -0.35 -3.22 -5.22
N TRP A 143 0.10 -4.49 -5.17
CA TRP A 143 1.53 -4.81 -5.21
C TRP A 143 2.20 -4.33 -6.49
N ARG A 144 1.56 -4.51 -7.66
CA ARG A 144 2.11 -4.04 -8.95
C ARG A 144 2.27 -2.52 -8.97
N VAL A 145 1.29 -1.78 -8.46
CA VAL A 145 1.35 -0.31 -8.36
C VAL A 145 2.47 0.15 -7.42
N LEU A 146 2.67 -0.54 -6.29
CA LEU A 146 3.76 -0.25 -5.37
C LEU A 146 5.14 -0.49 -5.98
N VAL A 147 5.30 -1.58 -6.74
CA VAL A 147 6.57 -1.91 -7.43
C VAL A 147 6.91 -0.86 -8.49
N SER A 148 5.95 -0.45 -9.33
CA SER A 148 6.20 0.58 -10.35
C SER A 148 6.54 1.96 -9.74
N ALA A 149 5.95 2.28 -8.59
CA ALA A 149 6.28 3.50 -7.84
C ALA A 149 7.70 3.50 -7.25
N LEU A 150 8.27 2.32 -6.97
CA LEU A 150 9.66 2.18 -6.49
C LEU A 150 10.67 2.27 -7.63
N GLU A 151 10.39 1.66 -8.79
CA GLU A 151 11.22 1.77 -9.99
C GLU A 151 11.36 3.24 -10.46
N GLY A 152 10.28 4.03 -10.35
CA GLY A 152 10.32 5.47 -10.63
C GLY A 152 11.21 6.30 -9.70
N LYS A 153 11.60 5.79 -8.52
CA LYS A 153 12.52 6.49 -7.60
C LYS A 153 13.99 6.25 -7.94
N GLU A 154 14.33 5.07 -8.47
CA GLU A 154 15.69 4.78 -8.92
C GLU A 154 16.04 5.59 -10.17
N THR A 155 15.13 5.67 -11.14
CA THR A 155 15.32 6.51 -12.34
C THR A 155 15.46 7.99 -11.98
N LEU A 156 14.69 8.50 -11.01
CA LEU A 156 14.83 9.87 -10.52
C LEU A 156 16.20 10.15 -9.87
N LYS A 157 16.78 9.17 -9.16
CA LYS A 157 18.12 9.30 -8.56
C LYS A 157 19.20 9.35 -9.63
N GLU A 158 19.11 8.49 -10.63
CA GLU A 158 20.05 8.48 -11.76
C GLU A 158 20.01 9.81 -12.53
N ASP A 159 18.82 10.34 -12.78
CA ASP A 159 18.63 11.63 -13.43
C ASP A 159 19.21 12.79 -12.60
N LEU A 160 19.02 12.77 -11.28
CA LEU A 160 19.62 13.75 -10.37
C LEU A 160 21.15 13.71 -10.43
N GLU A 161 21.76 12.53 -10.34
CA GLU A 161 23.21 12.36 -10.43
C GLU A 161 23.76 12.82 -11.79
N ASN A 162 23.03 12.55 -12.88
CA ASN A 162 23.37 13.02 -14.23
C ASN A 162 23.30 14.56 -14.30
N LEU A 163 22.25 15.18 -13.73
CA LEU A 163 22.11 16.63 -13.68
C LEU A 163 23.24 17.27 -12.86
N GLU A 164 23.58 16.72 -11.70
CA GLU A 164 24.66 17.20 -10.85
C GLU A 164 26.04 17.09 -11.53
N ARG A 165 26.28 16.01 -12.28
CA ARG A 165 27.49 15.87 -13.10
C ARG A 165 27.54 16.94 -14.19
N ARG A 166 26.42 17.21 -14.84
CA ARG A 166 26.33 18.26 -15.88
C ARG A 166 26.57 19.65 -15.30
N ILE A 167 25.94 19.97 -14.17
CA ILE A 167 26.15 21.23 -13.44
C ILE A 167 27.63 21.40 -13.08
N ARG A 168 28.26 20.38 -12.48
CA ARG A 168 29.71 20.41 -12.16
C ARG A 168 30.57 20.66 -13.39
N SER A 169 30.25 20.04 -14.53
CA SER A 169 31.01 20.22 -15.77
C SER A 169 30.90 21.65 -16.32
N GLU A 170 29.71 22.24 -16.25
CA GLU A 170 29.49 23.62 -16.71
C GLU A 170 30.14 24.63 -15.77
N PHE A 171 30.08 24.42 -14.45
CA PHE A 171 30.78 25.28 -13.49
C PHE A 171 32.30 25.29 -13.73
N ARG A 172 32.91 24.13 -14.00
CA ARG A 172 34.34 24.07 -14.35
C ARG A 172 34.69 24.87 -15.60
N LYS A 173 33.84 24.83 -16.63
CA LYS A 173 34.04 25.63 -17.85
C LYS A 173 33.95 27.12 -17.55
N VAL A 174 32.95 27.53 -16.77
CA VAL A 174 32.77 28.93 -16.37
C VAL A 174 33.96 29.43 -15.54
N GLU A 175 34.47 28.63 -14.60
CA GLU A 175 35.66 28.96 -13.82
C GLU A 175 36.92 29.09 -14.69
N ALA A 176 37.10 28.16 -15.63
CA ALA A 176 38.22 28.22 -16.58
C ALA A 176 38.17 29.49 -17.45
N ILE A 177 37.00 29.79 -18.02
CA ILE A 177 36.79 31.00 -18.83
C ILE A 177 37.01 32.26 -17.99
N ARG A 178 36.47 32.31 -16.77
CA ARG A 178 36.67 33.44 -15.85
C ARG A 178 38.15 33.66 -15.54
N THR A 179 38.88 32.59 -15.27
CA THR A 179 40.31 32.64 -14.97
C THR A 179 41.10 33.16 -16.16
N LEU A 180 40.83 32.61 -17.35
CA LEU A 180 41.46 33.06 -18.60
C LEU A 180 41.17 34.53 -18.88
N TYR A 181 39.92 34.98 -18.67
CA TYR A 181 39.54 36.38 -18.85
C TYR A 181 40.29 37.32 -17.89
N LEU A 182 40.40 36.95 -16.61
CA LEU A 182 41.12 37.74 -15.62
C LEU A 182 42.61 37.82 -15.95
N LEU A 183 43.22 36.70 -16.34
CA LEU A 183 44.62 36.66 -16.77
C LEU A 183 44.85 37.53 -18.00
N TYR A 184 44.00 37.41 -19.03
CA TYR A 184 44.06 38.23 -20.24
C TYR A 184 43.95 39.72 -19.90
N LYS A 185 43.00 40.10 -19.03
CA LYS A 185 42.84 41.48 -18.59
C LYS A 185 44.09 42.00 -17.89
N GLN A 186 44.67 41.23 -16.97
CA GLN A 186 45.90 41.61 -16.26
C GLN A 186 47.08 41.76 -17.22
N LEU A 187 47.29 40.80 -18.12
CA LEU A 187 48.37 40.84 -19.12
C LEU A 187 48.22 42.01 -20.07
N ARG A 188 46.99 42.28 -20.55
CA ARG A 188 46.71 43.42 -21.42
C ARG A 188 46.95 44.74 -20.71
N GLU A 189 46.55 44.87 -19.46
CA GLU A 189 46.81 46.06 -18.66
C GLU A 189 48.31 46.24 -18.36
N SER A 190 49.05 45.16 -18.08
CA SER A 190 50.50 45.24 -17.87
C SER A 190 51.24 45.61 -19.16
N GLN A 191 50.91 44.99 -20.29
CA GLN A 191 51.50 45.30 -21.59
C GLN A 191 51.19 46.74 -22.03
N ASN A 192 49.94 47.18 -21.89
CA ASN A 192 49.58 48.57 -22.21
C ASN A 192 50.34 49.57 -21.33
N ARG A 193 50.52 49.28 -20.03
CA ARG A 193 51.31 50.13 -19.13
C ARG A 193 52.79 50.15 -19.51
N SER A 194 53.40 49.02 -19.80
CA SER A 194 54.83 48.95 -20.15
C SER A 194 55.12 49.61 -21.50
N LEU A 195 54.30 49.33 -22.51
CA LEU A 195 54.42 49.96 -23.84
C LEU A 195 54.12 51.46 -23.77
N GLY A 196 53.07 51.85 -23.04
CA GLY A 196 52.71 53.25 -22.83
C GLY A 196 53.82 54.05 -22.15
N ALA A 197 54.39 53.52 -21.07
CA ALA A 197 55.48 54.18 -20.35
C ALA A 197 56.78 54.26 -21.18
N GLY A 198 57.08 53.23 -21.97
CA GLY A 198 58.21 53.25 -22.90
C GLY A 198 58.03 54.31 -23.99
N LEU A 199 56.86 54.32 -24.62
CA LEU A 199 56.52 55.27 -25.66
C LEU A 199 56.48 56.72 -25.16
N GLU A 200 55.90 56.97 -23.99
CA GLU A 200 55.84 58.29 -23.36
C GLU A 200 57.25 58.89 -23.15
N ARG A 201 58.22 58.06 -22.74
CA ARG A 201 59.61 58.49 -22.58
C ARG A 201 60.23 58.88 -23.92
N GLU A 202 60.17 57.99 -24.92
CA GLU A 202 60.76 58.23 -26.23
C GLU A 202 60.18 59.49 -26.90
N ILE A 203 58.86 59.71 -26.80
CA ILE A 203 58.23 60.89 -27.38
C ILE A 203 58.64 62.16 -26.61
N ASN A 204 58.65 62.14 -25.27
CA ASN A 204 59.06 63.32 -24.49
C ASN A 204 60.54 63.68 -24.72
N ASP A 205 61.40 62.68 -24.94
CA ASP A 205 62.80 62.91 -25.31
C ASP A 205 62.90 63.62 -26.68
N LEU A 206 62.13 63.17 -27.68
CA LEU A 206 62.06 63.82 -29.01
C LEU A 206 61.50 65.24 -28.93
N VAL A 207 60.43 65.45 -28.16
CA VAL A 207 59.82 66.78 -27.96
C VAL A 207 60.82 67.75 -27.31
N THR A 208 61.58 67.29 -26.32
CA THR A 208 62.59 68.11 -25.63
C THR A 208 63.73 68.52 -26.57
N GLN A 209 64.08 67.69 -27.54
CA GLN A 209 65.12 68.02 -28.52
C GLN A 209 64.65 69.08 -29.52
N VAL A 210 63.40 68.97 -30.00
CA VAL A 210 62.88 69.87 -31.05
C VAL A 210 62.35 71.19 -30.48
N PHE A 211 61.52 71.16 -29.44
CA PHE A 211 60.89 72.37 -28.93
C PHE A 211 61.82 73.17 -27.98
N PRO A 212 61.88 74.51 -28.12
CA PRO A 212 62.80 75.35 -27.34
C PRO A 212 62.39 75.58 -25.87
N ARG A 213 61.11 75.40 -25.51
CA ARG A 213 60.63 75.43 -24.10
C ARG A 213 60.48 74.01 -23.56
N LYS A 214 60.50 73.84 -22.24
CA LYS A 214 60.25 72.55 -21.57
C LYS A 214 58.79 72.16 -21.77
N TYR A 215 58.46 71.59 -22.92
CA TYR A 215 57.17 70.96 -23.16
C TYR A 215 57.26 69.48 -22.81
N SER A 216 56.23 68.95 -22.16
CA SER A 216 56.07 67.52 -21.95
C SER A 216 54.66 67.10 -22.33
N LEU A 217 54.54 66.00 -23.06
CA LEU A 217 53.26 65.37 -23.37
C LEU A 217 52.84 64.48 -22.21
N SER A 218 51.57 64.56 -21.85
CA SER A 218 50.94 63.68 -20.85
C SER A 218 50.08 62.64 -21.53
N PHE A 219 50.14 61.42 -21.00
CA PHE A 219 49.39 60.28 -21.49
C PHE A 219 48.46 59.73 -20.40
N SER A 220 47.33 59.18 -20.81
CA SER A 220 46.43 58.45 -19.91
C SER A 220 47.07 57.13 -19.46
N SER A 221 46.51 56.52 -18.41
CA SER A 221 46.86 55.16 -17.98
C SER A 221 46.63 54.07 -19.05
N THR A 222 45.93 54.41 -20.14
CA THR A 222 45.69 53.56 -21.31
C THR A 222 46.62 53.88 -22.50
N GLY A 223 47.60 54.78 -22.32
CA GLY A 223 48.56 55.16 -23.34
C GLY A 223 48.02 56.15 -24.39
N LYS A 224 46.86 56.77 -24.14
CA LYS A 224 46.32 57.80 -25.04
C LYS A 224 46.92 59.15 -24.71
N LEU A 225 47.36 59.87 -25.73
CA LEU A 225 47.81 61.26 -25.56
C LEU A 225 46.64 62.14 -25.10
N THR A 226 46.79 62.84 -23.98
CA THR A 226 45.73 63.69 -23.40
C THR A 226 46.01 65.18 -23.57
N SER A 227 47.22 65.62 -23.23
CA SER A 227 47.53 67.04 -23.11
C SER A 227 49.01 67.33 -23.36
N LEU A 228 49.27 68.58 -23.75
CA LEU A 228 50.60 69.16 -23.82
C LEU A 228 50.76 70.07 -22.60
N GLN A 229 51.77 69.80 -21.78
CA GLN A 229 52.15 70.65 -20.65
C GLN A 229 53.31 71.53 -21.06
N ALA A 230 53.15 72.85 -20.89
CA ALA A 230 54.23 73.80 -20.99
C ALA A 230 54.76 74.08 -19.57
N HIS A 231 56.06 73.88 -19.36
CA HIS A 231 56.74 74.26 -18.11
C HIS A 231 57.45 75.59 -18.34
N GLU A 232 56.73 76.69 -18.13
CA GLU A 232 57.30 78.04 -18.11
C GLU A 232 57.52 78.50 -16.66
N LEU A 233 58.47 79.43 -16.48
CA LEU A 233 58.97 79.97 -15.21
C LEU A 233 57.88 80.13 -14.11
N ASN A 234 57.68 79.07 -13.32
CA ASN A 234 56.80 78.94 -12.15
C ASN A 234 55.30 78.66 -12.39
N GLU A 235 54.82 78.46 -13.62
CA GLU A 235 53.43 78.06 -13.88
C GLU A 235 53.35 76.87 -14.86
N LYS A 236 52.56 75.87 -14.49
CA LYS A 236 52.24 74.73 -15.37
C LYS A 236 50.98 75.08 -16.14
N GLN A 237 51.11 75.34 -17.44
CA GLN A 237 49.97 75.51 -18.32
C GLN A 237 49.69 74.20 -19.05
N GLU A 238 48.52 73.61 -18.80
CA GLU A 238 48.08 72.40 -19.48
C GLU A 238 47.12 72.76 -20.61
N THR A 239 47.47 72.39 -21.83
CA THR A 239 46.61 72.58 -23.01
C THR A 239 46.16 71.22 -23.52
N SER A 240 44.84 71.01 -23.58
CA SER A 240 44.27 69.82 -24.20
C SER A 240 44.74 69.66 -25.64
N PHE A 241 45.04 68.43 -26.06
CA PHE A 241 45.45 68.15 -27.44
C PHE A 241 44.44 68.68 -28.47
N SER A 242 43.14 68.68 -28.15
CA SER A 242 42.08 69.18 -29.04
C SER A 242 42.20 70.68 -29.34
N LEU A 243 42.78 71.46 -28.43
CA LEU A 243 42.94 72.91 -28.54
C LEU A 243 44.24 73.35 -29.24
N LEU A 244 45.12 72.40 -29.57
CA LEU A 244 46.37 72.70 -30.27
C LEU A 244 46.11 73.11 -31.73
N SER A 245 47.00 73.98 -32.24
CA SER A 245 47.00 74.37 -33.65
C SER A 245 47.25 73.16 -34.56
N PHE A 246 46.82 73.26 -35.81
CA PHE A 246 46.95 72.19 -36.79
C PHE A 246 48.41 71.73 -36.96
N GLY A 247 49.34 72.67 -37.18
CA GLY A 247 50.76 72.35 -37.29
C GLY A 247 51.36 71.75 -36.01
N ALA A 248 50.93 72.18 -34.82
CA ALA A 248 51.39 71.57 -33.57
C ALA A 248 50.91 70.11 -33.43
N LYS A 249 49.67 69.82 -33.83
CA LYS A 249 49.13 68.45 -33.85
C LYS A 249 49.91 67.56 -34.82
N GLU A 250 50.20 68.04 -36.03
CA GLU A 250 50.98 67.27 -37.01
C GLU A 250 52.38 66.93 -36.50
N GLN A 251 53.05 67.88 -35.86
CA GLN A 251 54.39 67.63 -35.30
C GLN A 251 54.36 66.63 -34.15
N ILE A 252 53.36 66.71 -33.26
CA ILE A 252 53.19 65.70 -32.21
C ILE A 252 52.90 64.31 -32.80
N LEU A 253 52.09 64.23 -33.87
CA LEU A 253 51.82 62.97 -34.57
C LEU A 253 53.07 62.43 -35.27
N LEU A 254 53.97 63.29 -35.76
CA LEU A 254 55.27 62.88 -36.27
C LEU A 254 56.13 62.32 -35.13
N PHE A 255 56.26 63.00 -34.00
CA PHE A 255 57.02 62.49 -32.84
C PHE A 255 56.46 61.19 -32.28
N LEU A 256 55.14 60.99 -32.32
CA LEU A 256 54.53 59.71 -31.98
C LEU A 256 55.02 58.58 -32.90
N ARG A 257 55.06 58.81 -34.21
CA ARG A 257 55.58 57.82 -35.19
C ARG A 257 57.08 57.56 -34.99
N LEU A 258 57.86 58.60 -34.76
CA LEU A 258 59.30 58.48 -34.50
C LEU A 258 59.59 57.76 -33.18
N GLY A 259 58.83 58.06 -32.12
CA GLY A 259 58.93 57.39 -30.83
C GLY A 259 58.54 55.91 -30.90
N LEU A 260 57.50 55.56 -31.66
CA LEU A 260 57.15 54.17 -31.95
C LEU A 260 58.26 53.45 -32.73
N CYS A 261 58.82 54.10 -33.75
CA CYS A 261 59.94 53.56 -34.51
C CYS A 261 61.15 53.31 -33.59
N LYS A 262 61.53 54.26 -32.72
CA LYS A 262 62.60 54.07 -31.72
C LYS A 262 62.31 52.95 -30.73
N LEU A 263 61.05 52.79 -30.32
CA LEU A 263 60.65 51.75 -29.37
C LEU A 263 60.77 50.35 -29.99
N ILE A 264 60.31 50.18 -31.23
CA ILE A 264 60.35 48.90 -31.96
C ILE A 264 61.77 48.60 -32.46
N SER A 265 62.52 49.63 -32.87
CA SER A 265 63.90 49.49 -33.37
C SER A 265 64.93 49.10 -32.32
N LYS A 266 64.51 48.77 -31.09
CA LYS A 266 65.35 48.14 -30.08
C LYS A 266 65.60 46.67 -30.39
N ASP A 267 64.61 46.01 -31.00
CA ASP A 267 64.64 44.58 -31.27
C ASP A 267 64.79 44.27 -32.76
N GLU A 268 64.21 45.09 -33.65
CA GLU A 268 64.21 44.84 -35.11
C GLU A 268 64.30 46.13 -35.94
N GLU A 269 65.01 46.12 -37.08
CA GLU A 269 65.05 47.27 -37.99
C GLU A 269 63.66 47.57 -38.59
N VAL A 270 63.25 48.84 -38.59
CA VAL A 270 61.91 49.24 -39.05
C VAL A 270 62.00 50.10 -40.32
N LEU A 271 61.07 49.88 -41.27
CA LEU A 271 60.82 50.81 -42.37
C LEU A 271 59.85 51.91 -41.92
N LEU A 272 60.30 53.16 -41.98
CA LEU A 272 59.48 54.33 -41.73
C LEU A 272 59.16 55.05 -43.06
N VAL A 273 57.87 55.17 -43.38
CA VAL A 273 57.41 55.92 -44.56
C VAL A 273 56.80 57.25 -44.10
N LEU A 274 57.32 58.37 -44.59
CA LEU A 274 56.85 59.71 -44.27
C LEU A 274 56.44 60.45 -45.55
N ASP A 275 55.26 61.07 -45.51
CA ASP A 275 54.75 61.90 -46.60
C ASP A 275 54.66 63.37 -46.12
N ASP A 276 55.48 64.20 -46.73
CA ASP A 276 55.73 65.63 -46.45
C ASP A 276 55.73 66.00 -44.94
N PRO A 277 56.58 65.37 -44.11
CA PRO A 277 56.50 65.49 -42.65
C PRO A 277 56.76 66.91 -42.11
N LEU A 278 57.28 67.81 -42.95
CA LEU A 278 57.66 69.17 -42.59
C LEU A 278 56.74 70.26 -43.16
N ALA A 279 55.67 69.90 -43.86
CA ALA A 279 54.80 70.86 -44.58
C ALA A 279 54.36 72.08 -43.74
N ASN A 280 54.02 71.86 -42.46
CA ASN A 280 53.58 72.91 -41.53
C ASN A 280 54.57 73.15 -40.38
N THR A 281 55.87 73.18 -40.69
CA THR A 281 56.96 73.33 -39.70
C THR A 281 57.78 74.59 -39.97
N ASP A 282 58.09 75.36 -38.92
CA ASP A 282 58.99 76.50 -39.08
C ASP A 282 60.45 76.05 -39.27
N PRO A 283 61.31 76.88 -39.91
CA PRO A 283 62.66 76.49 -40.29
C PRO A 283 63.53 76.01 -39.12
N LEU A 284 63.40 76.60 -37.93
CA LEU A 284 64.20 76.23 -36.75
C LEU A 284 63.84 74.83 -36.26
N ARG A 285 62.54 74.49 -36.22
CA ARG A 285 62.11 73.12 -35.88
C ARG A 285 62.43 72.13 -36.99
N SER A 286 62.30 72.53 -38.25
CA SER A 286 62.63 71.69 -39.40
C SER A 286 64.08 71.21 -39.35
N GLU A 287 65.04 72.09 -39.09
CA GLU A 287 66.46 71.72 -38.98
C GLU A 287 66.70 70.64 -37.92
N LYS A 288 66.10 70.79 -36.73
CA LYS A 288 66.21 69.80 -35.65
C LYS A 288 65.56 68.46 -35.98
N ILE A 289 64.42 68.48 -36.66
CA ILE A 289 63.73 67.26 -37.09
C ILE A 289 64.54 66.54 -38.16
N LEU A 290 65.18 67.28 -39.09
CA LEU A 290 66.07 66.69 -40.09
C LEU A 290 67.26 65.97 -39.42
N SER A 291 67.89 66.58 -38.42
CA SER A 291 68.95 65.92 -37.64
C SER A 291 68.47 64.65 -36.94
N LEU A 292 67.26 64.66 -36.39
CA LEU A 292 66.63 63.47 -35.80
C LEU A 292 66.38 62.36 -36.83
N LEU A 293 65.88 62.73 -38.01
CA LEU A 293 65.63 61.78 -39.10
C LEU A 293 66.95 61.17 -39.61
N GLU A 294 68.01 61.98 -39.72
CA GLU A 294 69.34 61.49 -40.11
C GLU A 294 69.89 60.49 -39.10
N GLU A 295 69.81 60.80 -37.79
CA GLU A 295 70.25 59.88 -36.74
C GLU A 295 69.46 58.57 -36.77
N MET A 296 68.13 58.65 -36.90
CA MET A 296 67.27 57.46 -36.98
C MET A 296 67.52 56.65 -38.26
N GLY A 297 67.84 57.31 -39.37
CA GLY A 297 68.15 56.69 -40.65
C GLY A 297 69.43 55.85 -40.65
N ARG A 298 70.31 56.01 -39.65
CA ARG A 298 71.52 55.17 -39.49
C ARG A 298 71.22 53.75 -39.05
N LYS A 299 70.07 53.52 -38.41
CA LYS A 299 69.65 52.21 -37.88
C LYS A 299 68.38 51.68 -38.54
N ASN A 300 67.59 52.54 -39.17
CA ASN A 300 66.29 52.21 -39.73
C ASN A 300 66.20 52.70 -41.17
N GLN A 301 65.44 52.01 -42.01
CA GLN A 301 65.18 52.49 -43.36
C GLN A 301 64.09 53.57 -43.32
N ILE A 302 64.37 54.75 -43.87
CA ILE A 302 63.40 55.85 -43.95
C ILE A 302 63.12 56.16 -45.42
N LEU A 303 61.86 56.02 -45.83
CA LEU A 303 61.36 56.45 -47.13
C LEU A 303 60.60 57.77 -46.95
N LEU A 304 61.12 58.85 -47.55
CA LEU A 304 60.52 60.17 -47.48
C LEU A 304 59.98 60.59 -48.84
N MET A 305 58.70 60.93 -48.88
CA MET A 305 58.01 61.48 -50.05
C MET A 305 57.69 62.94 -49.78
N THR A 306 57.92 63.82 -50.76
CA THR A 306 57.62 65.25 -50.64
C THR A 306 57.53 65.90 -52.01
N CYS A 307 56.70 66.93 -52.13
CA CYS A 307 56.66 67.83 -53.28
C CYS A 307 57.65 69.01 -53.15
N HIS A 308 58.28 69.16 -51.98
CA HIS A 308 59.11 70.30 -51.57
C HIS A 308 60.53 69.84 -51.22
N PRO A 309 61.32 69.33 -52.19
CA PRO A 309 62.63 68.72 -51.93
C PRO A 309 63.65 69.68 -51.30
N GLU A 310 63.45 70.99 -51.46
CA GLU A 310 64.22 72.05 -50.81
C GLU A 310 64.22 71.97 -49.29
N ASN A 311 63.11 71.53 -48.68
CA ASN A 311 62.97 71.42 -47.23
C ASN A 311 63.85 70.31 -46.63
N PHE A 312 64.38 69.42 -47.48
CA PHE A 312 65.16 68.25 -47.06
C PHE A 312 66.59 68.27 -47.59
N ARG A 313 67.07 69.41 -48.13
CA ARG A 313 68.40 69.52 -48.78
C ARG A 313 69.58 69.16 -47.87
N SER A 314 69.44 69.32 -46.55
CA SER A 314 70.51 69.00 -45.60
C SER A 314 70.68 67.50 -45.36
N LEU A 315 69.71 66.66 -45.73
CA LEU A 315 69.83 65.21 -45.59
C LEU A 315 70.74 64.63 -46.67
N ASP A 316 71.72 63.86 -46.22
CA ASP A 316 72.50 62.95 -47.07
C ASP A 316 71.67 61.68 -47.32
N CYS A 317 70.98 61.62 -48.45
CA CYS A 317 70.09 60.53 -48.79
C CYS A 317 70.03 60.26 -50.29
N HIS A 318 69.64 59.04 -50.65
CA HIS A 318 69.36 58.68 -52.04
C HIS A 318 68.07 59.36 -52.51
N ARG A 319 68.17 60.20 -53.54
CA ARG A 319 67.03 60.96 -54.09
C ARG A 319 66.54 60.36 -55.39
N ILE A 320 65.23 60.12 -55.47
CA ILE A 320 64.56 59.63 -56.68
C ILE A 320 63.58 60.70 -57.15
N ASP A 321 63.76 61.17 -58.39
CA ASP A 321 62.84 62.07 -59.05
C ASP A 321 61.78 61.26 -59.81
N LEU A 322 60.58 61.17 -59.22
CA LEU A 322 59.48 60.38 -59.78
C LEU A 322 59.02 60.87 -61.16
N ALA A 323 59.19 62.16 -61.48
CA ALA A 323 58.82 62.69 -62.79
C ALA A 323 59.74 62.15 -63.89
N LYS A 324 61.02 61.91 -63.59
CA LYS A 324 61.99 61.35 -64.53
C LYS A 324 61.77 59.85 -64.74
N VAL A 325 61.48 59.11 -63.66
CA VAL A 325 61.23 57.66 -63.72
C VAL A 325 60.00 57.31 -64.56
N LYS A 326 58.98 58.19 -64.59
CA LYS A 326 57.78 57.98 -65.43
C LYS A 326 58.08 58.08 -66.93
N ASN A 327 59.06 58.88 -67.33
CA ASN A 327 59.41 59.06 -68.73
C ASN A 327 60.34 57.95 -69.26
N GLU A 328 61.06 57.26 -68.39
CA GLU A 328 61.96 56.16 -68.77
C GLU A 328 61.22 54.82 -69.00
N ASN A 329 60.05 54.64 -68.38
CA ASN A 329 59.21 53.43 -68.54
C ASN A 329 58.00 53.64 -69.49
N GLY A 330 57.97 54.76 -70.22
CA GLY A 330 56.83 55.20 -71.05
C GLY A 330 57.01 55.09 -72.57
N ASP A 331 58.15 54.57 -73.05
CA ASP A 331 58.30 54.13 -74.44
C ASP A 331 58.01 52.62 -74.51
N GLY A 332 56.73 52.30 -74.71
CA GLY A 332 56.20 50.94 -74.89
C GLY A 332 54.73 50.98 -75.32
#